data_AF-A0A382FMZ7-F1
#
_entry.id   AF-A0A382FMZ7-F1
#
_cell.length_a   1.000
_cell.length_b   1.000
_cell.length_c   1.000
_cell.angle_alpha   90.00
_cell.angle_beta   90.00
_cell.angle_gamma   90.00
#
_symmetry.space_group_name_H-M   'P 1'
#
loop_
_entity.id
_entity.type
_entity.pdbx_description
1 polymer ?
#
loop_
_entity_poly.entity_id
_entity_poly.type
_entity_poly.pdbx_seq_one_letter_code
_entity_poly.pdbx_strand_id
1 'polypeptide(L)'
;MKLFEILNRVTEGASREIARRSSRRGFIGLLGSALAGGAMLPLLPVARASGGTTSKVPSQTSGIPGDPGDPSTCEYWRYCGIDGFLCSCCGGTMNACPPGTEMSPVTWVGTCR
;
A
#
# COMPACT_ATOMS: atom_id res chain seq x y z
N MET A 1 2.32 -45.07 -25.62
CA MET A 1 0.92 -45.52 -25.36
C MET A 1 0.58 -45.64 -23.87
N LYS A 2 1.45 -46.15 -22.98
CA LYS A 2 1.15 -46.28 -21.53
C LYS A 2 0.86 -44.97 -20.78
N LEU A 3 1.44 -43.83 -21.19
CA LEU A 3 1.23 -42.54 -20.52
C LEU A 3 -0.22 -42.04 -20.61
N PHE A 4 -0.88 -42.24 -21.75
CA PHE A 4 -2.27 -41.80 -21.95
C PHE A 4 -3.26 -42.61 -21.10
N GLU A 5 -3.00 -43.91 -20.90
CA GLU A 5 -3.85 -44.74 -20.05
C GLU A 5 -3.71 -44.41 -18.57
N ILE A 6 -2.49 -44.12 -18.12
CA ILE A 6 -2.25 -43.66 -16.74
C ILE A 6 -2.96 -42.34 -16.51
N LEU A 7 -2.85 -41.39 -17.46
CA LEU A 7 -3.52 -40.11 -17.38
C LEU A 7 -5.05 -40.29 -17.27
N ASN A 8 -5.63 -41.12 -18.14
CA ASN A 8 -7.08 -41.35 -18.16
C ASN A 8 -7.57 -41.95 -16.84
N ARG A 9 -6.87 -42.97 -16.32
CA ARG A 9 -7.23 -43.63 -15.06
C ARG A 9 -7.11 -42.71 -13.84
N VAL A 10 -6.10 -41.83 -13.85
CA VAL A 10 -5.93 -40.79 -12.81
C VAL A 10 -7.05 -39.75 -12.92
N THR A 11 -7.36 -39.26 -14.12
CA THR A 11 -8.45 -38.29 -14.32
C THR A 11 -9.80 -38.87 -13.96
N GLU A 12 -10.08 -40.14 -14.29
CA GLU A 12 -11.34 -40.80 -13.92
C GLU A 12 -11.47 -40.93 -12.40
N GLY A 13 -10.40 -41.40 -11.73
CA GLY A 13 -10.37 -41.50 -10.28
C GLY A 13 -10.57 -40.15 -9.59
N ALA A 14 -9.87 -39.12 -10.08
CA ALA A 14 -10.01 -37.75 -9.57
C ALA A 14 -11.42 -37.20 -9.79
N SER A 15 -12.02 -37.43 -10.96
CA SER A 15 -13.38 -36.99 -11.29
C SER A 15 -14.42 -37.61 -10.34
N ARG A 16 -14.31 -38.93 -10.12
CA ARG A 16 -15.19 -39.65 -9.18
C ARG A 16 -14.99 -39.19 -7.74
N GLU A 17 -13.77 -38.89 -7.32
CA GLU A 17 -13.50 -38.41 -5.96
C GLU A 17 -14.04 -37.00 -5.73
N ILE A 18 -13.85 -36.09 -6.69
CA ILE A 18 -14.40 -34.73 -6.64
C ILE A 18 -15.93 -34.78 -6.60
N ALA A 19 -16.56 -35.65 -7.40
CA ALA A 19 -18.01 -35.82 -7.38
C ALA A 19 -18.53 -36.34 -6.03
N ARG A 20 -17.76 -37.18 -5.32
CA ARG A 20 -18.13 -37.72 -4.00
C ARG A 20 -17.88 -36.73 -2.86
N ARG A 21 -16.84 -35.89 -2.94
CA ARG A 21 -16.42 -35.00 -1.85
C ARG A 21 -16.87 -33.55 -2.02
N SER A 22 -17.14 -33.07 -3.23
CA SER A 22 -17.59 -31.70 -3.45
C SER A 22 -19.11 -31.59 -3.28
N SER A 23 -19.52 -30.87 -2.24
CA SER A 23 -20.91 -30.44 -2.10
C SER A 23 -21.11 -29.18 -2.93
N ARG A 24 -22.16 -29.15 -3.77
CA ARG A 24 -22.55 -27.96 -4.55
C ARG A 24 -22.70 -26.72 -3.65
N ARG A 25 -23.24 -26.90 -2.44
CA ARG A 25 -23.43 -25.82 -1.46
C ARG A 25 -22.11 -25.32 -0.88
N GLY A 26 -21.16 -26.23 -0.61
CA GLY A 26 -19.82 -25.87 -0.13
C GLY A 26 -19.01 -25.13 -1.18
N PHE A 27 -19.05 -25.59 -2.43
CA PHE A 27 -18.37 -24.92 -3.55
C PHE A 27 -18.93 -23.51 -3.80
N ILE A 28 -20.26 -23.38 -3.89
CA ILE A 28 -20.91 -22.07 -4.09
C ILE A 28 -20.61 -21.13 -2.91
N GLY A 29 -20.64 -21.64 -1.67
CA GLY A 29 -20.31 -20.87 -0.48
C GLY A 29 -18.87 -20.35 -0.46
N LEU A 30 -17.89 -21.21 -0.78
CA LEU A 30 -16.48 -20.86 -0.84
C LEU A 30 -16.17 -19.87 -1.98
N LEU A 31 -16.73 -20.13 -3.18
CA LEU A 31 -16.53 -19.25 -4.33
C LEU A 31 -17.16 -17.88 -4.08
N GLY A 32 -18.39 -17.85 -3.54
CA GLY A 32 -19.08 -16.62 -3.20
C GLY A 32 -18.35 -15.80 -2.13
N SER A 33 -17.84 -16.45 -1.08
CA SER A 33 -17.09 -15.76 -0.02
C SER A 33 -15.74 -15.24 -0.53
N ALA A 34 -15.04 -15.99 -1.38
CA ALA A 34 -13.80 -15.55 -2.00
C ALA A 34 -14.01 -14.32 -2.90
N LEU A 35 -15.07 -14.33 -3.73
CA LEU A 35 -15.40 -13.19 -4.59
C LEU A 35 -15.79 -11.95 -3.78
N ALA A 36 -16.68 -12.10 -2.79
CA ALA A 36 -17.11 -10.99 -1.94
C ALA A 36 -15.95 -10.44 -1.11
N GLY A 37 -15.13 -11.30 -0.51
CA GLY A 37 -13.95 -10.90 0.25
C GLY A 37 -12.88 -10.24 -0.62
N GLY A 38 -12.64 -10.77 -1.82
CA GLY A 38 -11.72 -10.18 -2.78
C GLY A 38 -12.14 -8.79 -3.25
N ALA A 39 -13.43 -8.58 -3.50
CA ALA A 39 -13.97 -7.26 -3.87
C ALA A 39 -13.83 -6.20 -2.75
N MET A 40 -13.69 -6.64 -1.49
CA MET A 40 -13.47 -5.75 -0.35
C MET A 40 -11.99 -5.42 -0.12
N LEU A 41 -11.03 -6.07 -0.81
CA LEU A 41 -9.60 -5.76 -0.69
C LEU A 41 -9.23 -4.27 -0.83
N PRO A 42 -9.78 -3.48 -1.77
CA PRO A 42 -9.48 -2.05 -1.86
C PRO A 42 -10.09 -1.21 -0.73
N LEU A 43 -11.05 -1.77 0.03
CA LEU A 43 -11.61 -1.11 1.22
C LEU A 43 -10.76 -1.35 2.46
N LEU A 44 -9.82 -2.32 2.44
CA LEU A 44 -8.90 -2.44 3.54
C LEU A 44 -8.03 -1.18 3.57
N PRO A 45 -7.86 -0.57 4.76
CA PRO A 45 -6.95 0.55 4.90
C PRO A 45 -5.57 0.10 4.40
N VAL A 46 -5.03 0.83 3.42
CA VAL A 46 -3.64 0.66 3.02
C VAL A 46 -2.82 0.84 4.29
N ALA A 47 -2.21 -0.25 4.76
CA ALA A 47 -1.22 -0.20 5.82
C ALA A 47 0.00 0.54 5.26
N ARG A 48 -0.07 1.87 5.18
CA ARG A 48 1.14 2.67 5.38
C ARG A 48 1.63 2.24 6.73
N ALA A 49 2.83 1.64 6.75
CA ALA A 49 3.51 1.11 7.92
C ALA A 49 2.86 1.67 9.18
N SER A 50 2.02 0.85 9.82
CA SER A 50 1.29 1.24 11.02
C SER A 50 2.31 1.92 11.91
N GLY A 51 2.13 3.23 12.12
CA GLY A 51 2.88 3.96 13.12
C GLY A 51 2.67 3.19 14.40
N GLY A 52 3.67 2.38 14.76
CA GLY A 52 3.75 1.79 16.08
C GLY A 52 3.51 2.92 17.06
N THR A 53 2.85 2.62 18.16
CA THR A 53 2.33 3.50 19.20
C THR A 53 3.38 4.39 19.92
N THR A 54 4.48 4.68 19.25
CA THR A 54 5.51 5.67 19.54
C THR A 54 6.03 6.28 18.22
N SER A 55 5.22 7.07 17.52
CA SER A 55 5.78 8.12 16.64
C SER A 55 6.46 9.18 17.50
N LYS A 56 7.61 8.83 18.08
CA LYS A 56 8.61 9.80 18.50
C LYS A 56 9.33 10.24 17.23
N VAL A 57 8.63 10.95 16.35
CA VAL A 57 9.32 11.79 15.37
C VAL A 57 10.15 12.75 16.23
N PRO A 58 11.49 12.76 16.11
CA PRO A 58 12.33 13.70 16.85
C PRO A 58 11.85 15.13 16.58
N SER A 59 12.13 16.03 17.52
CA SER A 59 11.89 17.44 17.25
C SER A 59 12.84 17.86 16.13
N GLN A 60 12.30 18.12 14.93
CA GLN A 60 13.05 18.60 13.77
C GLN A 60 13.32 20.10 13.99
N THR A 61 14.33 20.40 14.82
CA THR A 61 14.69 21.77 15.20
C THR A 61 16.07 22.10 14.67
N SER A 62 16.29 23.35 14.28
CA SER A 62 17.63 23.88 14.03
C SER A 62 18.46 24.09 15.30
N GLY A 63 17.89 23.87 16.50
CA GLY A 63 18.52 24.13 17.79
C GLY A 63 18.51 25.60 18.20
N ILE A 64 17.95 26.50 17.38
CA ILE A 64 17.89 27.94 17.63
C ILE A 64 16.44 28.33 17.98
N PRO A 65 16.16 28.91 19.16
CA PRO A 65 14.81 29.35 19.52
C PRO A 65 14.24 30.36 18.52
N GLY A 66 13.10 30.06 17.93
CA GLY A 66 12.41 30.93 16.98
C GLY A 66 12.95 30.89 15.54
N ASP A 67 13.98 30.08 15.26
CA ASP A 67 14.46 29.83 13.91
C ASP A 67 13.56 28.78 13.23
N PRO A 68 12.95 29.11 12.08
CA PRO A 68 12.19 28.12 11.31
C PRO A 68 13.07 27.03 10.71
N GLY A 69 14.41 27.15 10.72
CA GLY A 69 15.32 26.22 10.07
C GLY A 69 15.41 26.42 8.55
N ASP A 70 16.25 25.62 7.89
CA ASP A 70 16.56 25.76 6.47
C ASP A 70 15.62 24.92 5.58
N PRO A 71 14.75 25.54 4.75
CA PRO A 71 13.80 24.85 3.87
C PRO A 71 14.45 24.05 2.73
N SER A 72 15.77 24.16 2.54
CA SER A 72 16.53 23.35 1.58
C SER A 72 16.99 22.00 2.16
N THR A 73 16.76 21.77 3.45
CA THR A 73 17.18 20.55 4.16
C THR A 73 15.98 19.70 4.59
N CYS A 74 16.19 18.38 4.70
CA CYS A 74 15.16 17.45 5.17
C CYS A 74 14.77 17.65 6.65
N GLU A 75 15.65 18.29 7.43
CA GLU A 75 15.43 18.57 8.85
C GLU A 75 14.51 19.77 9.10
N TYR A 76 14.04 20.45 8.05
CA TYR A 76 13.07 21.52 8.17
C TYR A 76 11.74 21.01 8.74
N TRP A 77 11.21 21.68 9.77
CA TRP A 77 10.06 21.19 10.55
C TRP A 77 8.83 20.83 9.72
N ARG A 78 8.57 21.53 8.60
CA ARG A 78 7.42 21.25 7.72
C ARG A 78 7.51 19.92 6.98
N TYR A 79 8.69 19.32 6.93
CA TYR A 79 8.94 18.09 6.19
C TYR A 79 8.88 16.84 7.06
N CYS A 80 8.33 16.95 8.28
CA CYS A 80 8.21 15.85 9.24
C CYS A 80 7.45 14.60 8.71
N GLY A 81 6.67 14.76 7.65
CA GLY A 81 5.94 13.68 6.97
C GLY A 81 6.12 13.71 5.45
N ILE A 82 7.24 14.26 4.97
CA ILE A 82 7.55 14.25 3.53
C ILE A 82 8.03 12.87 3.10
N ASP A 83 7.65 12.47 1.89
CA ASP A 83 8.18 11.28 1.22
C ASP A 83 8.58 11.67 -0.20
N GLY A 84 9.81 11.35 -0.59
CA GLY A 84 10.40 11.75 -1.87
C GLY A 84 11.40 12.91 -1.78
N PHE A 85 11.33 13.87 -2.73
CA PHE A 85 12.31 14.93 -2.92
C PHE A 85 11.71 16.32 -2.69
N LEU A 86 12.55 17.27 -2.22
CA LEU A 86 12.16 18.67 -2.06
C LEU A 86 12.00 19.36 -3.40
N CYS A 87 10.89 20.08 -3.60
CA CYS A 87 10.65 20.88 -4.80
C CYS A 87 11.73 21.95 -5.00
N SER A 88 12.31 22.46 -3.91
CA SER A 88 13.43 23.41 -3.94
C SER A 88 14.70 22.89 -4.62
N CYS A 89 14.90 21.58 -4.69
CA CYS A 89 16.06 21.00 -5.38
C CYS A 89 15.99 21.13 -6.90
N CYS A 90 14.79 21.36 -7.46
CA CYS A 90 14.53 21.26 -8.90
C CYS A 90 13.89 22.52 -9.50
N GLY A 91 14.11 23.69 -8.88
CA GLY A 91 13.59 24.97 -9.39
C GLY A 91 12.16 25.31 -8.92
N GLY A 92 11.61 24.56 -7.96
CA GLY A 92 10.44 24.97 -7.19
C GLY A 92 10.81 25.69 -5.89
N THR A 93 9.85 25.83 -4.99
CA THR A 93 10.06 26.34 -3.62
C THR A 93 9.38 25.40 -2.61
N MET A 94 9.42 25.73 -1.32
CA MET A 94 8.72 24.95 -0.28
C MET A 94 7.18 25.00 -0.39
N ASN A 95 6.63 25.86 -1.26
CA ASN A 95 5.20 26.02 -1.48
C ASN A 95 4.80 26.19 -2.96
N ALA A 96 5.72 25.96 -3.91
CA ALA A 96 5.45 26.04 -5.33
C ALA A 96 6.16 24.92 -6.09
N CYS A 97 5.47 24.35 -7.07
CA CYS A 97 5.98 23.26 -7.90
C CYS A 97 7.06 23.75 -8.89
N PRO A 98 8.01 22.89 -9.27
CA PRO A 98 8.97 23.18 -10.34
C PRO A 98 8.30 23.56 -11.67
N PRO A 99 8.95 24.37 -12.51
CA PRO A 99 8.44 24.70 -13.83
C PRO A 99 8.23 23.44 -14.68
N GLY A 100 7.10 23.37 -15.40
CA GLY A 100 6.74 22.22 -16.23
C GLY A 100 6.13 21.03 -15.47
N THR A 101 5.93 21.16 -14.15
CA THR A 101 5.19 20.17 -13.33
C THR A 101 3.79 20.68 -12.98
N GLU A 102 2.88 19.77 -12.64
CA GLU A 102 1.51 20.08 -12.23
C GLU A 102 1.31 19.76 -10.74
N MET A 103 0.53 20.59 -10.05
CA MET A 103 0.24 20.39 -8.63
C MET A 103 -0.76 19.24 -8.44
N SER A 104 -0.42 18.30 -7.55
CA SER A 104 -1.31 17.18 -7.23
C SER A 104 -2.61 17.66 -6.60
N PRO A 105 -3.79 17.17 -7.03
CA PRO A 105 -5.06 17.45 -6.36
C PRO A 105 -5.23 16.70 -5.04
N VAL A 106 -4.34 15.74 -4.73
CA VAL A 106 -4.37 14.93 -3.51
C VAL A 106 -3.08 15.12 -2.73
N THR A 107 -3.19 15.33 -1.43
CA THR A 107 -2.04 15.44 -0.50
C THR A 107 -2.26 14.62 0.76
N TRP A 108 -1.16 14.18 1.36
CA TRP A 108 -1.12 13.62 2.71
C TRP A 108 -0.72 14.73 3.67
N VAL A 109 -1.27 14.71 4.89
CA VAL A 109 -1.00 15.71 5.92
C VAL A 109 -0.26 15.05 7.07
N GLY A 110 0.91 15.59 7.43
CA GLY A 110 1.65 15.24 8.64
C GLY A 110 1.44 16.29 9.74
N THR A 111 1.34 15.86 10.99
CA THR A 111 1.28 16.77 12.15
C THR A 111 2.69 17.07 12.62
N CYS A 112 3.24 18.21 12.22
CA CYS A 112 4.58 18.64 12.61
C CYS A 112 4.57 19.42 13.93
N ARG A 113 5.67 19.32 14.68
CA ARG A 113 5.89 20.02 15.96
C ARG A 113 6.57 21.36 15.76
#